data_AF-A0A447N0S4-F1
#
_entry.id   AF-A0A447N0S4-F1
#
_cell.length_a   1.000
_cell.length_b   1.000
_cell.length_c   1.000
_cell.angle_alpha   90.00
_cell.angle_beta   90.00
_cell.angle_gamma   90.00
#
_symmetry.space_group_name_H-M   'P 1'
#
loop_
_entity.id
_entity.type
_entity.pdbx_description
1 polymer ?
#
loop_
_entity_poly.entity_id
_entity_poly.type
_entity_poly.pdbx_seq_one_letter_code
_entity_poly.pdbx_strand_id
1 'polypeptide(L)'
;MLSIIEPVVRPPRCGDKFDREQAIIDAAKELGDSGADLYKVEMPLYGKGARSDLLTASQRLNGHINMPWVILSSGVDEKLFPRAVRVAMEAGASGFLAGRAVWSSVIGLPDTELMLRDVSAPKLQRLGDIVDEMMACRR
;
A
#
# COMPACT_ATOMS: atom_id res chain seq x y z
N MET A 1 14.31 -10.47 16.24
CA MET A 1 14.20 -9.10 15.68
C MET A 1 13.43 -9.23 14.39
N LEU A 2 12.44 -8.37 14.12
CA LEU A 2 11.69 -8.40 12.86
C LEU A 2 12.41 -7.59 11.78
N SER A 3 12.31 -8.03 10.53
CA SER A 3 12.86 -7.42 9.33
C SER A 3 11.71 -7.01 8.38
N ILE A 4 11.64 -5.72 8.06
CA ILE A 4 10.67 -5.17 7.12
C ILE A 4 11.44 -4.59 5.94
N ILE A 5 11.14 -5.06 4.73
CA ILE A 5 11.71 -4.50 3.50
C ILE A 5 10.67 -3.66 2.76
N GLU A 6 11.13 -2.58 2.13
CA GLU A 6 10.28 -1.67 1.34
C GLU A 6 10.89 -1.48 -0.06
N PRO A 7 10.70 -2.43 -0.98
CA PRO A 7 11.12 -2.23 -2.36
C PRO A 7 10.27 -1.13 -3.03
N VAL A 8 10.96 -0.10 -3.54
CA VAL A 8 10.34 1.04 -4.24
C VAL A 8 10.95 1.14 -5.62
N VAL A 9 10.10 1.18 -6.65
CA VAL A 9 10.57 1.17 -8.03
C VAL A 9 10.99 2.56 -8.49
N ARG A 10 12.02 2.61 -9.33
CA ARG A 10 12.54 3.84 -9.92
C ARG A 10 12.87 3.61 -11.40
N PRO A 11 12.83 4.67 -12.23
CA PRO A 11 13.36 4.60 -13.59
C PRO A 11 14.83 4.17 -13.63
N PRO A 12 15.29 3.57 -14.74
CA PRO A 12 16.68 3.16 -14.89
C PRO A 12 17.62 4.38 -14.88
N ARG A 13 18.89 4.15 -14.55
CA ARG A 13 19.92 5.22 -14.53
C ARG A 13 20.22 5.78 -15.93
N CYS A 14 20.10 4.92 -16.95
CA CYS A 14 20.31 5.27 -18.35
C CYS A 14 19.09 4.78 -19.17
N GLY A 15 18.59 5.62 -20.08
CA GLY A 15 17.38 5.35 -20.86
C GLY A 15 16.10 5.87 -20.19
N ASP A 16 15.01 5.89 -20.95
CA ASP A 16 13.69 6.44 -20.56
C ASP A 16 12.58 5.37 -20.47
N LYS A 17 12.86 4.14 -20.91
CA LYS A 17 11.92 3.02 -20.82
C LYS A 17 11.69 2.62 -19.36
N PHE A 18 10.51 2.96 -18.84
CA PHE A 18 10.10 2.58 -17.49
C PHE A 18 8.61 2.22 -17.46
N ASP A 19 8.33 0.92 -17.38
CA ASP A 19 7.01 0.42 -17.00
C ASP A 19 7.01 0.18 -15.48
N ARG A 20 6.35 1.09 -14.76
CA ARG A 20 6.27 1.03 -13.30
C ARG A 20 5.58 -0.24 -12.81
N GLU A 21 4.51 -0.67 -13.47
CA GLU A 21 3.71 -1.81 -13.01
C GLU A 21 4.50 -3.11 -13.18
N GLN A 22 5.20 -3.24 -14.31
CA GLN A 22 6.10 -4.37 -14.53
C GLN A 22 7.29 -4.34 -13.56
N ALA A 23 7.86 -3.17 -13.29
CA ALA A 23 8.95 -3.02 -12.31
C ALA A 23 8.53 -3.44 -10.89
N ILE A 24 7.29 -3.16 -10.46
CA ILE A 24 6.79 -3.57 -9.14
C ILE A 24 6.73 -5.10 -9.06
N ILE A 25 6.24 -5.74 -10.13
CA ILE A 25 6.19 -7.20 -10.23
C ILE A 25 7.59 -7.81 -10.24
N ASP A 26 8.54 -7.21 -10.97
CA ASP A 26 9.90 -7.75 -11.06
C ASP A 26 10.66 -7.60 -9.74
N ALA A 27 10.47 -6.48 -9.01
CA ALA A 27 10.98 -6.33 -7.66
C ALA A 27 10.38 -7.37 -6.69
N ALA A 28 9.08 -7.67 -6.82
CA ALA A 28 8.44 -8.72 -6.02
C ALA A 28 8.99 -10.11 -6.33
N LYS A 29 9.25 -10.43 -7.61
CA LYS A 29 9.92 -11.70 -7.97
C LYS A 29 11.33 -11.82 -7.39
N GLU A 30 12.06 -10.72 -7.32
CA GLU A 30 13.44 -10.70 -6.83
C GLU A 30 13.49 -10.78 -5.29
N LEU A 31 12.60 -10.06 -4.60
CA LEU A 31 12.72 -9.83 -3.15
C LEU A 31 11.58 -10.44 -2.32
N GLY A 32 10.53 -10.94 -2.97
CA GLY A 32 9.33 -11.47 -2.33
C GLY A 32 9.55 -12.74 -1.51
N ASP A 33 10.70 -13.40 -1.64
CA ASP A 33 11.12 -14.56 -0.85
C ASP A 33 12.53 -14.38 -0.26
N SER A 34 12.93 -13.14 0.02
CA SER A 34 14.27 -12.78 0.53
C SER A 34 14.56 -13.20 1.99
N GLY A 35 13.60 -13.83 2.68
CA GLY A 35 13.70 -14.18 4.10
C GLY A 35 13.40 -13.03 5.08
N ALA A 36 12.87 -11.90 4.60
CA ALA A 36 12.33 -10.86 5.48
C ALA A 36 10.99 -11.30 6.11
N ASP A 37 10.58 -10.64 7.20
CA ASP A 37 9.36 -10.98 7.93
C ASP A 37 8.11 -10.26 7.37
N LEU A 38 8.29 -9.13 6.69
CA LEU A 38 7.19 -8.33 6.13
C LEU A 38 7.62 -7.56 4.87
N TYR A 39 6.79 -7.61 3.83
CA TYR A 39 7.00 -6.91 2.57
C TYR A 39 6.10 -5.67 2.47
N LYS A 40 6.67 -4.47 2.42
CA LYS A 40 5.94 -3.21 2.24
C LYS A 40 6.04 -2.76 0.79
N VAL A 41 4.92 -2.68 0.08
CA VAL A 41 4.90 -2.45 -1.38
C VAL A 41 4.03 -1.30 -1.81
N GLU A 42 4.41 -0.66 -2.92
CA GLU A 42 3.58 0.32 -3.63
C GLU A 42 2.27 -0.31 -4.14
N MET A 43 1.16 0.44 -4.07
CA MET A 43 -0.10 0.00 -4.67
C MET A 43 -0.01 0.02 -6.21
N PRO A 44 -0.37 -1.08 -6.90
CA PRO A 44 -0.52 -1.09 -8.36
C PRO A 44 -1.51 -0.02 -8.85
N LEU A 45 -1.25 0.53 -10.03
CA LEU A 45 -2.09 1.53 -10.71
C LEU A 45 -2.40 2.77 -9.86
N TYR A 46 -1.58 3.06 -8.84
CA TYR A 46 -1.81 4.12 -7.86
C TYR A 46 -3.18 4.02 -7.15
N GLY A 47 -3.77 2.82 -7.09
CA GLY A 47 -5.13 2.63 -6.58
C GLY A 47 -6.20 3.32 -7.42
N LYS A 48 -5.95 3.66 -8.69
CA LYS A 48 -6.88 4.29 -9.64
C LYS A 48 -7.51 3.26 -10.58
N GLY A 49 -8.56 3.68 -11.28
CA GLY A 49 -9.27 2.82 -12.23
C GLY A 49 -10.35 1.96 -11.59
N ALA A 50 -10.81 0.95 -12.35
CA ALA A 50 -11.85 0.04 -11.95
C ALA A 50 -11.36 -0.92 -10.85
N ARG A 51 -12.29 -1.36 -9.99
CA ARG A 51 -11.97 -2.29 -8.91
C ARG A 51 -11.45 -3.64 -9.43
N SER A 52 -12.00 -4.13 -10.54
CA SER A 52 -11.57 -5.38 -11.18
C SER A 52 -10.09 -5.34 -11.56
N ASP A 53 -9.66 -4.24 -12.17
CA ASP A 53 -8.29 -4.10 -12.68
C ASP A 53 -7.28 -4.03 -11.52
N LEU A 54 -7.65 -3.29 -10.46
CA LEU A 54 -6.87 -3.24 -9.22
C LEU A 54 -6.77 -4.62 -8.57
N LEU A 55 -7.88 -5.37 -8.49
CA LEU A 55 -7.89 -6.70 -7.90
C LEU A 55 -7.00 -7.67 -8.69
N THR A 56 -7.13 -7.68 -10.02
CA THR A 56 -6.28 -8.51 -10.89
C THR A 56 -4.81 -8.15 -10.75
N ALA A 57 -4.46 -6.86 -10.72
CA ALA A 57 -3.08 -6.42 -10.53
C ALA A 57 -2.53 -6.81 -9.15
N SER A 58 -3.31 -6.62 -8.08
CA SER A 58 -2.93 -7.02 -6.73
C SER A 58 -2.82 -8.54 -6.56
N GLN A 59 -3.69 -9.33 -7.21
CA GLN A 59 -3.59 -10.80 -7.20
C GLN A 59 -2.32 -11.28 -7.92
N ARG A 60 -1.98 -10.66 -9.05
CA ARG A 60 -0.72 -10.93 -9.75
C ARG A 60 0.49 -10.62 -8.88
N LEU A 61 0.47 -9.50 -8.16
CA LEU A 61 1.52 -9.13 -7.21
C LEU A 61 1.64 -10.14 -6.06
N ASN A 62 0.51 -10.52 -5.45
CA ASN A 62 0.47 -11.48 -4.36
C ASN A 62 1.12 -12.82 -4.73
N GLY A 63 0.95 -13.28 -5.98
CA GLY A 63 1.56 -14.52 -6.46
C GLY A 63 3.10 -14.53 -6.48
N HIS A 64 3.75 -13.40 -6.23
CA HIS A 64 5.21 -13.27 -6.21
C HIS A 64 5.77 -12.91 -4.83
N ILE A 65 4.94 -12.83 -3.78
CA ILE A 65 5.39 -12.47 -2.43
C ILE A 65 5.11 -13.64 -1.48
N ASN A 66 6.16 -14.29 -0.99
CA ASN A 66 6.11 -15.45 -0.10
C ASN A 66 6.28 -15.08 1.38
N MET A 67 5.68 -13.96 1.78
CA MET A 67 5.67 -13.47 3.16
C MET A 67 4.45 -12.55 3.35
N PRO A 68 4.05 -12.22 4.59
CA PRO A 68 3.01 -11.22 4.81
C PRO A 68 3.41 -9.90 4.12
N TRP A 69 2.43 -9.26 3.47
CA TRP A 69 2.69 -8.00 2.77
C TRP A 69 1.61 -6.96 3.05
N VAL A 70 2.01 -5.70 2.96
CA VAL A 70 1.17 -4.54 3.23
C VAL A 70 1.39 -3.47 2.17
N ILE A 71 0.36 -2.69 1.87
CA ILE A 71 0.51 -1.57 0.93
C ILE A 71 0.95 -0.29 1.63
N LEU A 72 1.77 0.50 0.93
CA LEU A 72 2.13 1.86 1.31
C LEU A 72 1.27 2.90 0.59
N SER A 73 1.13 4.09 1.18
CA SER A 73 0.21 5.13 0.66
C SER A 73 0.83 6.10 -0.36
N SER A 74 2.10 5.96 -0.70
CA SER A 74 2.76 6.87 -1.65
C SER A 74 2.12 6.74 -3.04
N GLY A 75 1.81 7.88 -3.65
CA GLY A 75 1.24 7.94 -5.00
C GLY A 75 -0.26 7.64 -5.09
N VAL A 76 -0.88 7.16 -4.01
CA VAL A 76 -2.33 6.94 -3.92
C VAL A 76 -2.97 8.20 -3.33
N ASP A 77 -4.05 8.67 -3.94
CA ASP A 77 -4.87 9.75 -3.37
C ASP A 77 -5.48 9.31 -2.03
N GLU A 78 -5.49 10.17 -1.03
CA GLU A 78 -5.97 9.82 0.31
C GLU A 78 -7.43 9.32 0.32
N LYS A 79 -8.27 9.82 -0.60
CA LYS A 79 -9.67 9.40 -0.74
C LYS A 79 -9.80 8.01 -1.34
N LEU A 80 -8.81 7.58 -2.13
CA LEU A 80 -8.76 6.27 -2.78
C LEU A 80 -8.08 5.21 -1.90
N PHE A 81 -7.24 5.61 -0.94
CA PHE A 81 -6.45 4.69 -0.13
C PHE A 81 -7.30 3.68 0.67
N PRO A 82 -8.45 4.03 1.28
CA PRO A 82 -9.33 3.05 1.94
C PRO A 82 -9.80 1.92 0.99
N ARG A 83 -10.12 2.26 -0.25
CA ARG A 83 -10.48 1.28 -1.28
C ARG A 83 -9.27 0.42 -1.67
N ALA A 84 -8.10 1.03 -1.80
CA ALA A 84 -6.86 0.30 -2.12
C ALA A 84 -6.53 -0.74 -1.05
N VAL A 85 -6.68 -0.41 0.25
CA VAL A 85 -6.47 -1.37 1.35
C VAL A 85 -7.41 -2.57 1.22
N ARG A 86 -8.71 -2.34 0.99
CA ARG A 86 -9.68 -3.44 0.79
C ARG A 86 -9.28 -4.36 -0.35
N VAL A 87 -8.96 -3.79 -1.53
CA VAL A 87 -8.60 -4.58 -2.72
C VAL A 87 -7.28 -5.35 -2.51
N ALA A 88 -6.28 -4.72 -1.90
CA ALA A 88 -5.02 -5.39 -1.59
C ALA A 88 -5.23 -6.57 -0.63
N MET A 89 -6.05 -6.39 0.41
CA MET A 89 -6.36 -7.46 1.36
C MET A 89 -7.24 -8.55 0.74
N GLU A 90 -8.16 -8.22 -0.15
CA GLU A 90 -8.89 -9.23 -0.92
C GLU A 90 -7.96 -10.06 -1.82
N ALA A 91 -6.88 -9.47 -2.31
CA ALA A 91 -5.86 -10.14 -3.12
C ALA A 91 -4.82 -10.94 -2.33
N GLY A 92 -4.74 -10.77 -1.00
CA GLY A 92 -3.82 -11.51 -0.13
C GLY A 92 -3.01 -10.67 0.87
N ALA A 93 -3.02 -9.34 0.77
CA ALA A 93 -2.30 -8.47 1.73
C ALA A 93 -2.82 -8.60 3.16
N SER A 94 -2.00 -8.30 4.15
CA SER A 94 -2.36 -8.35 5.57
C SER A 94 -2.65 -6.98 6.19
N GLY A 95 -2.67 -5.91 5.39
CA GLY A 95 -2.97 -4.56 5.88
C GLY A 95 -2.21 -3.47 5.13
N PHE A 96 -1.84 -2.42 5.84
CA PHE A 96 -1.15 -1.24 5.31
C PHE A 96 -0.02 -0.76 6.22
N LEU A 97 0.95 -0.05 5.65
CA LEU A 97 1.88 0.82 6.36
C LEU A 97 1.88 2.19 5.67
N ALA A 98 1.05 3.10 6.18
CA ALA A 98 0.68 4.35 5.52
C ALA A 98 1.18 5.58 6.29
N GLY A 99 1.42 6.67 5.55
CA GLY A 99 1.83 7.95 6.11
C GLY A 99 1.05 9.09 5.47
N ARG A 100 1.45 9.51 4.27
CA ARG A 100 0.88 10.68 3.59
C ARG A 100 -0.65 10.66 3.46
N ALA A 101 -1.27 9.51 3.20
CA ALA A 101 -2.74 9.44 3.11
C ALA A 101 -3.45 9.71 4.45
N VAL A 102 -2.73 9.68 5.57
CA VAL A 102 -3.26 9.95 6.90
C VAL A 102 -3.07 11.43 7.26
N TRP A 103 -1.85 11.98 7.10
CA TRP A 103 -1.49 13.27 7.69
C TRP A 103 -0.96 14.33 6.71
N SER A 104 -0.80 14.03 5.41
CA SER A 104 -0.24 15.04 4.49
C SER A 104 -1.17 16.24 4.28
N SER A 105 -2.49 16.04 4.37
CA SER A 105 -3.49 17.11 4.18
C SER A 105 -3.46 18.18 5.27
N VAL A 106 -2.82 17.92 6.41
CA VAL A 106 -2.77 18.86 7.54
C VAL A 106 -1.47 19.65 7.62
N ILE A 107 -0.49 19.35 6.76
CA ILE A 107 0.77 20.08 6.72
C ILE A 107 0.50 21.53 6.33
N GLY A 108 0.99 22.47 7.14
CA GLY A 108 0.86 23.92 6.90
C GLY A 108 -0.46 24.53 7.37
N LEU A 109 -1.36 23.75 7.97
CA LEU A 109 -2.54 24.27 8.67
C LEU A 109 -2.17 24.78 10.08
N PRO A 110 -2.90 25.76 10.63
CA PRO A 110 -2.73 26.18 12.01
C PRO A 110 -3.11 25.07 12.99
N ASP A 111 -2.55 25.11 14.21
CA ASP A 111 -2.85 24.21 15.31
C ASP A 111 -2.67 22.71 14.97
N THR A 112 -1.41 22.31 14.70
CA THR A 112 -1.02 20.95 14.29
C THR A 112 -1.65 19.84 15.14
N GLU A 113 -1.70 19.99 16.46
CA GLU A 113 -2.27 18.99 17.36
C GLU A 113 -3.77 18.78 17.11
N LEU A 114 -4.51 19.88 16.95
CA LEU A 114 -5.94 19.85 16.65
C LEU A 114 -6.19 19.25 15.26
N MET A 115 -5.39 19.61 14.26
CA MET A 115 -5.52 19.06 12.91
C MET A 115 -5.18 17.56 12.84
N LEU A 116 -4.16 17.11 13.57
CA LEU A 116 -3.86 15.68 13.67
C LEU A 116 -5.01 14.93 14.35
N ARG A 117 -5.57 15.48 15.43
CA ARG A 117 -6.68 14.87 16.17
C ARG A 117 -7.97 14.81 15.37
N ASP A 118 -8.36 15.89 14.70
CA ASP A 118 -9.69 16.00 14.10
C ASP A 118 -9.73 15.58 12.62
N VAL A 119 -8.59 15.58 11.92
CA VAL A 119 -8.52 15.20 10.50
C VAL A 119 -7.76 13.90 10.29
N SER A 120 -6.59 13.73 10.93
CA SER A 120 -5.70 12.59 10.64
C SER A 120 -6.09 11.33 11.43
N ALA A 121 -6.42 11.47 12.71
CA ALA A 121 -6.80 10.33 13.55
C ALA A 121 -8.08 9.61 13.05
N PRO A 122 -9.15 10.29 12.61
CA PRO A 122 -10.33 9.63 12.05
C PRO A 122 -10.02 8.85 10.76
N LYS A 123 -9.11 9.37 9.91
CA LYS A 123 -8.63 8.65 8.72
C LYS A 123 -7.93 7.36 9.11
N LEU A 124 -7.02 7.42 10.09
CA LEU A 124 -6.31 6.24 10.59
C LEU A 124 -7.26 5.21 11.23
N GLN A 125 -8.20 5.68 12.05
CA GLN A 125 -9.21 4.82 12.68
C GLN A 125 -9.99 4.06 11.61
N ARG A 126 -10.48 4.76 10.58
CA ARG A 126 -11.24 4.11 9.50
C ARG A 126 -10.41 3.06 8.75
N LEU A 127 -9.10 3.30 8.56
CA LEU A 127 -8.22 2.31 7.94
C LEU A 127 -8.03 1.08 8.84
N GLY A 128 -7.95 1.26 10.16
CA GLY A 128 -7.95 0.16 11.14
C GLY A 128 -9.23 -0.68 11.06
N ASP A 129 -10.39 -0.02 11.09
CA ASP A 129 -11.70 -0.71 10.98
C ASP A 129 -11.80 -1.54 9.70
N ILE A 130 -11.26 -1.02 8.58
CA ILE A 130 -11.23 -1.74 7.29
C ILE A 130 -10.40 -3.03 7.40
N VAL A 131 -9.23 -2.97 8.04
CA VAL A 131 -8.39 -4.15 8.22
C VAL A 131 -9.10 -5.19 9.08
N ASP A 132 -9.73 -4.76 10.19
CA ASP A 132 -10.50 -5.66 11.05
C ASP A 132 -11.67 -6.33 10.31
N GLU A 133 -12.45 -5.56 9.53
CA GLU A 133 -13.51 -6.08 8.67
C GLU A 133 -12.97 -7.14 7.69
N MET A 134 -11.86 -6.85 7.00
CA MET A 134 -11.27 -7.76 6.00
C MET A 134 -10.67 -9.03 6.64
N MET A 135 -10.08 -8.92 7.82
CA MET A 135 -9.54 -10.07 8.57
C MET A 135 -10.65 -10.98 9.09
N ALA A 136 -11.79 -10.43 9.48
CA ALA A 136 -12.97 -11.20 9.87
C ALA A 136 -13.51 -12.06 8.71
N CYS A 137 -13.47 -11.54 7.47
CA CYS A 137 -13.91 -12.27 6.27
C CYS A 137 -12.99 -13.42 5.82
N ARG A 138 -11.78 -13.53 6.37
CA ARG A 138 -10.81 -14.61 6.04
C ARG A 138 -10.95 -15.86 6.90
N ARG A 139 -11.83 -15.83 7.90
CA ARG A 139 -12.06 -16.95 8.82
C ARG A 139 -13.02 -17.97 8.25
#